data_AF-A0A520Y1S2-F1
#
_entry.id   AF-A0A520Y1S2-F1
#
_cell.length_a   1.000
_cell.length_b   1.000
_cell.length_c   1.000
_cell.angle_alpha   90.00
_cell.angle_beta   90.00
_cell.angle_gamma   90.00
#
_symmetry.space_group_name_H-M   'P 1'
#
loop_
_entity.id
_entity.type
_entity.pdbx_description
1 polymer ?
#
loop_
_entity_poly.entity_id
_entity_poly.type
_entity_poly.pdbx_seq_one_letter_code
_entity_poly.pdbx_strand_id
1 'polypeptide(L)'
;IASWFMNESDLVIVFGASFANHTGIAEYKPLIQVDYDPMALGRFHAVDVALQADVGVASTQLRKGVASRAEGEIRDEVSTRRGIWAAEKQRRMADDEGHGIGAAAVMAALTNQIADDAVICVDVGNNTYSFGRYFEASGNQDVLMSGYLGSIGFSLPAAMGAWAAVGDSRQVVSISGDGGFGQYAMEFTTAVKYGMNITHILLNNGELGKISKEQRAAQWDVWQTSLHNPEFAAFAALCGGSGSRITRLDQLDPMIRSALDHNGPTLVEVMTDALLV
;
A
#
# COMPACT_ATOMS: atom_id res chain seq x y z
N ILE A 1 -6.62 -7.15 -11.93
CA ILE A 1 -5.91 -7.32 -13.23
C ILE A 1 -4.95 -8.51 -13.16
N ALA A 2 -3.91 -8.46 -12.33
CA ALA A 2 -2.93 -9.55 -12.21
C ALA A 2 -3.56 -10.93 -11.96
N SER A 3 -4.48 -11.05 -11.01
CA SER A 3 -5.19 -12.32 -10.72
C SER A 3 -5.91 -12.91 -11.94
N TRP A 4 -6.46 -12.07 -12.85
CA TRP A 4 -7.07 -12.57 -14.08
C TRP A 4 -6.03 -13.24 -14.98
N PHE A 5 -4.94 -12.54 -15.29
CA PHE A 5 -3.87 -13.08 -16.13
C PHE A 5 -3.18 -14.29 -15.49
N MET A 6 -3.01 -14.30 -14.17
CA MET A 6 -2.51 -15.47 -13.46
C MET A 6 -3.44 -16.68 -13.57
N ASN A 7 -4.76 -16.49 -13.70
CA ASN A 7 -5.74 -17.57 -13.82
C ASN A 7 -5.98 -18.02 -15.26
N GLU A 8 -5.83 -17.12 -16.24
CA GLU A 8 -6.00 -17.45 -17.66
C GLU A 8 -4.70 -17.86 -18.38
N SER A 9 -3.53 -17.64 -17.77
CA SER A 9 -2.26 -18.03 -18.39
C SER A 9 -2.10 -19.54 -18.56
N ASP A 10 -1.37 -19.96 -19.58
CA ASP A 10 -0.89 -21.32 -19.77
C ASP A 10 0.50 -21.56 -19.13
N LEU A 11 1.23 -20.47 -18.86
CA LEU A 11 2.55 -20.45 -18.24
C LEU A 11 2.69 -19.24 -17.31
N VAL A 12 3.35 -19.42 -16.18
CA VAL A 12 3.73 -18.31 -15.28
C VAL A 12 5.26 -18.23 -15.21
N ILE A 13 5.81 -17.06 -15.54
CA ILE A 13 7.25 -16.77 -15.44
C ILE A 13 7.46 -15.67 -14.39
N VAL A 14 8.40 -15.91 -13.48
CA VAL A 14 8.49 -15.17 -12.23
C VAL A 14 9.91 -14.71 -12.02
N PHE A 15 10.08 -13.43 -11.70
CA PHE A 15 11.39 -12.82 -11.52
C PHE A 15 11.49 -12.23 -10.11
N GLY A 16 12.35 -12.81 -9.27
CA GLY A 16 12.72 -12.28 -7.95
C GLY A 16 11.56 -12.13 -6.98
N ALA A 17 10.56 -13.03 -7.03
CA ALA A 17 9.39 -12.98 -6.16
C ALA A 17 9.36 -14.20 -5.23
N SER A 18 9.12 -13.95 -3.93
CA SER A 18 9.16 -14.96 -2.88
C SER A 18 7.86 -15.79 -2.74
N PHE A 19 6.86 -15.62 -3.61
CA PHE A 19 5.53 -16.26 -3.55
C PHE A 19 5.09 -16.79 -2.19
N ALA A 20 4.30 -16.00 -1.46
CA ALA A 20 3.67 -16.48 -0.26
C ALA A 20 2.63 -17.58 -0.59
N ASN A 21 2.26 -18.37 0.41
CA ASN A 21 1.11 -19.29 0.31
C ASN A 21 -0.20 -18.57 -0.08
N HIS A 22 -0.25 -17.25 0.08
CA HIS A 22 -1.41 -16.41 -0.25
C HIS A 22 -1.39 -15.85 -1.68
N THR A 23 -0.35 -16.06 -2.49
CA THR A 23 -0.26 -15.48 -3.84
C THR A 23 -1.28 -16.11 -4.83
N GLY A 24 -1.89 -17.24 -4.48
CA GLY A 24 -3.00 -17.84 -5.25
C GLY A 24 -2.57 -18.37 -6.63
N ILE A 25 -1.37 -18.93 -6.73
CA ILE A 25 -0.88 -19.57 -7.95
C ILE A 25 -1.58 -20.92 -8.08
N ALA A 26 -2.16 -21.19 -9.24
CA ALA A 26 -2.75 -22.48 -9.53
C ALA A 26 -1.64 -23.56 -9.64
N GLU A 27 -1.72 -24.60 -8.81
CA GLU A 27 -0.71 -25.67 -8.71
C GLU A 27 -0.51 -26.46 -10.01
N TYR A 28 -1.50 -26.46 -10.91
CA TYR A 28 -1.47 -27.21 -12.17
C TYR A 28 -0.82 -26.44 -13.33
N LYS A 29 -0.38 -25.19 -13.12
CA LYS A 29 0.22 -24.38 -14.18
C LYS A 29 1.73 -24.56 -14.22
N PRO A 30 2.32 -24.74 -15.42
CA PRO A 30 3.76 -24.65 -15.61
C PRO A 30 4.33 -23.36 -15.01
N LEU A 31 5.39 -23.50 -14.21
CA LEU A 31 6.01 -22.41 -13.47
C LEU A 31 7.52 -22.34 -13.72
N ILE A 32 7.97 -21.18 -14.20
CA ILE A 32 9.40 -20.83 -14.30
C ILE A 32 9.71 -19.78 -13.25
N GLN A 33 10.64 -20.08 -12.35
CA GLN A 33 11.10 -19.13 -11.33
C GLN A 33 12.55 -18.73 -11.57
N VAL A 34 12.78 -17.43 -11.67
CA VAL A 34 14.10 -16.81 -11.74
C VAL A 34 14.38 -16.13 -10.41
N ASP A 35 15.45 -16.55 -9.74
CA ASP A 35 15.92 -15.90 -8.52
C ASP A 35 17.44 -15.96 -8.43
N TYR A 36 18.05 -14.99 -7.75
CA TYR A 36 19.50 -15.02 -7.51
C TYR A 36 19.83 -15.91 -6.30
N ASP A 37 18.91 -16.00 -5.33
CA ASP A 37 19.05 -16.80 -4.12
C ASP A 37 18.58 -18.24 -4.40
N PRO A 38 19.49 -19.24 -4.33
CA PRO A 38 19.10 -20.64 -4.53
C PRO A 38 18.10 -21.15 -3.48
N MET A 39 18.02 -20.52 -2.30
CA MET A 39 17.05 -20.89 -1.26
C MET A 39 15.64 -20.37 -1.51
N ALA A 40 15.47 -19.41 -2.44
CA ALA A 40 14.16 -18.90 -2.83
C ALA A 40 13.47 -19.79 -3.87
N LEU A 41 14.25 -20.52 -4.66
CA LEU A 41 13.76 -21.38 -5.74
C LEU A 41 12.94 -22.54 -5.18
N GLY A 42 11.66 -22.62 -5.56
CA GLY A 42 10.76 -23.70 -5.15
C GLY A 42 10.41 -23.71 -3.66
N ARG A 43 10.64 -22.59 -2.93
CA ARG A 43 10.50 -22.55 -1.46
C ARG A 43 9.08 -22.84 -0.97
N PHE A 44 8.07 -22.31 -1.64
CA PHE A 44 6.65 -22.41 -1.24
C PHE A 44 5.78 -23.14 -2.26
N HIS A 45 6.18 -23.15 -3.53
CA HIS A 45 5.45 -23.77 -4.64
C HIS A 45 6.43 -24.61 -5.46
N ALA A 46 5.99 -25.75 -5.98
CA ALA A 46 6.80 -26.52 -6.91
C ALA A 46 7.06 -25.71 -8.19
N VAL A 47 8.27 -25.81 -8.74
CA VAL A 47 8.66 -25.11 -9.98
C VAL A 47 9.14 -26.12 -11.01
N ASP A 48 8.68 -25.98 -12.25
CA ASP A 48 9.09 -26.86 -13.35
C ASP A 48 10.49 -26.51 -13.86
N VAL A 49 10.81 -25.21 -13.88
CA VAL A 49 12.14 -24.71 -14.24
C VAL A 49 12.60 -23.68 -13.21
N ALA A 50 13.63 -24.04 -12.46
CA ALA A 50 14.33 -23.16 -11.55
C ALA A 50 15.57 -22.56 -12.24
N LEU A 51 15.62 -21.25 -12.39
CA LEU A 51 16.75 -20.53 -12.98
C LEU A 51 17.43 -19.67 -11.92
N GLN A 52 18.60 -20.10 -11.47
CA GLN A 52 19.44 -19.29 -10.58
C GLN A 52 20.16 -18.21 -11.39
N ALA A 53 19.67 -16.98 -11.36
CA ALA A 53 20.25 -15.86 -12.12
C ALA A 53 19.79 -14.50 -11.58
N ASP A 54 20.58 -13.47 -11.90
CA ASP A 54 20.10 -12.09 -11.81
C ASP A 54 18.88 -11.88 -12.73
N VAL A 55 17.85 -11.22 -12.22
CA VAL A 55 16.57 -11.02 -12.93
C VAL A 55 16.72 -10.14 -14.17
N GLY A 56 17.64 -9.17 -14.17
CA GLY A 56 17.92 -8.31 -15.33
C GLY A 56 18.63 -9.07 -16.44
N VAL A 57 19.60 -9.92 -16.08
CA VAL A 57 20.29 -10.80 -17.03
C VAL A 57 19.32 -11.82 -17.63
N ALA A 58 18.57 -12.55 -16.80
CA ALA A 58 17.64 -13.57 -17.24
C ALA A 58 16.55 -12.99 -18.14
N SER A 59 15.91 -11.88 -17.76
CA SER A 59 14.87 -11.23 -18.56
C SER A 59 15.40 -10.75 -19.92
N THR A 60 16.63 -10.22 -19.96
CA THR A 60 17.28 -9.81 -21.20
C THR A 60 17.53 -10.98 -22.15
N GLN A 61 18.02 -12.11 -21.62
CA GLN A 61 18.29 -13.30 -22.43
C GLN A 61 16.99 -13.96 -22.90
N LEU A 62 16.00 -14.08 -22.02
CA LEU A 62 14.67 -14.60 -22.37
C LEU A 62 14.04 -13.78 -23.50
N ARG A 63 14.03 -12.44 -23.36
CA ARG A 63 13.51 -11.54 -24.41
C ARG A 63 14.20 -11.76 -25.76
N LYS A 64 15.53 -11.92 -25.78
CA LYS A 64 16.29 -12.19 -27.01
C LYS A 64 15.93 -13.56 -27.60
N GLY A 65 15.79 -14.58 -26.76
CA GLY A 65 15.49 -15.95 -27.18
C GLY A 65 14.09 -16.13 -27.77
N VAL A 66 13.11 -15.36 -27.30
CA VAL A 66 11.70 -15.48 -27.75
C VAL A 66 11.30 -14.45 -28.80
N ALA A 67 12.15 -13.47 -29.12
CA ALA A 67 11.79 -12.34 -29.99
C ALA A 67 11.23 -12.75 -31.36
N SER A 68 11.74 -13.83 -31.96
CA SER A 68 11.28 -14.34 -33.26
C SER A 68 10.03 -15.23 -33.19
N ARG A 69 9.54 -15.54 -31.99
CA ARG A 69 8.40 -16.44 -31.71
C ARG A 69 7.26 -15.73 -30.97
N ALA A 70 7.39 -14.43 -30.72
CA ALA A 70 6.37 -13.66 -30.04
C ALA A 70 5.19 -13.44 -30.99
N GLU A 71 4.09 -14.16 -30.74
CA GLU A 71 2.82 -14.02 -31.44
C GLU A 71 1.72 -13.61 -30.45
N GLY A 72 0.75 -12.82 -30.92
CA GLY A 72 -0.37 -12.32 -30.10
C GLY A 72 -0.08 -10.98 -29.42
N GLU A 73 -1.13 -10.17 -29.30
CA GLU A 73 -1.08 -8.87 -28.64
C GLU A 73 -2.07 -8.86 -27.46
N ILE A 74 -1.52 -8.96 -26.24
CA ILE A 74 -2.33 -8.91 -25.01
C ILE A 74 -2.65 -7.46 -24.57
N ARG A 75 -2.16 -6.46 -25.30
CA ARG A 75 -2.28 -5.04 -24.90
C ARG A 75 -3.74 -4.61 -24.77
N ASP A 76 -4.59 -5.03 -25.70
CA ASP A 76 -6.01 -4.70 -25.68
C ASP A 76 -6.74 -5.35 -24.50
N GLU A 77 -6.39 -6.58 -24.15
CA GLU A 77 -6.96 -7.26 -22.98
C GLU A 77 -6.49 -6.58 -21.68
N VAL A 78 -5.18 -6.26 -21.56
CA VAL A 78 -4.65 -5.52 -20.42
C VAL A 78 -5.35 -4.16 -20.29
N SER A 79 -5.54 -3.45 -21.39
CA SER A 79 -6.25 -2.16 -21.45
C SER A 79 -7.70 -2.31 -20.99
N THR A 80 -8.41 -3.33 -21.48
CA THR A 80 -9.79 -3.64 -21.08
C THR A 80 -9.90 -3.91 -19.59
N ARG A 81 -8.99 -4.73 -19.04
CA ARG A 81 -8.95 -5.05 -17.60
C ARG A 81 -8.60 -3.82 -16.76
N ARG A 82 -7.72 -2.95 -17.24
CA ARG A 82 -7.45 -1.64 -16.61
C ARG A 82 -8.70 -0.76 -16.61
N GLY A 83 -9.43 -0.69 -17.72
CA GLY A 83 -10.68 0.07 -17.82
C GLY A 83 -11.74 -0.41 -16.81
N ILE A 84 -11.92 -1.72 -16.66
CA ILE A 84 -12.84 -2.30 -15.65
C ILE A 84 -12.43 -1.90 -14.23
N TRP A 85 -11.14 -2.03 -13.90
CA TRP A 85 -10.64 -1.64 -12.59
C TRP A 85 -10.77 -0.13 -12.34
N ALA A 86 -10.47 0.72 -13.32
CA ALA A 86 -10.60 2.16 -13.21
C ALA A 86 -12.05 2.59 -12.99
N ALA A 87 -13.00 1.98 -13.73
CA ALA A 87 -14.42 2.20 -13.51
C ALA A 87 -14.86 1.77 -12.10
N GLU A 88 -14.38 0.62 -11.61
CA GLU A 88 -14.63 0.19 -10.23
C GLU A 88 -14.06 1.17 -9.20
N LYS A 89 -12.80 1.58 -9.35
CA LYS A 89 -12.16 2.59 -8.49
C LYS A 89 -12.99 3.87 -8.45
N GLN A 90 -13.43 4.38 -9.61
CA GLN A 90 -14.25 5.58 -9.70
C GLN A 90 -15.58 5.45 -8.96
N ARG A 91 -16.26 4.28 -9.06
CA ARG A 91 -17.49 4.04 -8.29
C ARG A 91 -17.21 4.05 -6.79
N ARG A 92 -16.18 3.34 -6.35
CA ARG A 92 -15.77 3.21 -4.93
C ARG A 92 -15.38 4.53 -4.29
N MET A 93 -14.85 5.48 -5.07
CA MET A 93 -14.54 6.83 -4.58
C MET A 93 -15.79 7.62 -4.16
N ALA A 94 -16.97 7.24 -4.67
CA ALA A 94 -18.24 7.88 -4.36
C ALA A 94 -19.10 7.07 -3.36
N ASP A 95 -18.61 5.93 -2.87
CA ASP A 95 -19.31 5.16 -1.84
C ASP A 95 -19.35 5.98 -0.53
N ASP A 96 -20.54 6.12 0.04
CA ASP A 96 -20.78 6.79 1.32
C ASP A 96 -21.89 6.05 2.07
N GLU A 97 -21.52 5.44 3.21
CA GLU A 97 -22.44 4.75 4.11
C GLU A 97 -22.75 5.59 5.36
N GLY A 98 -22.29 6.85 5.42
CA GLY A 98 -22.52 7.78 6.53
C GLY A 98 -21.61 7.59 7.74
N HIS A 99 -20.64 6.66 7.70
CA HIS A 99 -19.74 6.36 8.82
C HIS A 99 -18.28 6.79 8.60
N GLY A 100 -17.99 7.51 7.51
CA GLY A 100 -16.67 8.01 7.20
C GLY A 100 -16.36 7.95 5.71
N ILE A 101 -15.17 8.41 5.36
CA ILE A 101 -14.70 8.47 3.97
C ILE A 101 -14.21 7.08 3.55
N GLY A 102 -14.59 6.64 2.34
CA GLY A 102 -14.08 5.40 1.77
C GLY A 102 -12.58 5.47 1.41
N ALA A 103 -11.85 4.38 1.65
CA ALA A 103 -10.40 4.36 1.44
C ALA A 103 -10.01 4.59 -0.03
N ALA A 104 -10.88 4.23 -0.99
CA ALA A 104 -10.67 4.51 -2.41
C ALA A 104 -10.55 6.01 -2.70
N ALA A 105 -11.36 6.85 -2.06
CA ALA A 105 -11.30 8.30 -2.21
C ALA A 105 -10.00 8.87 -1.62
N VAL A 106 -9.60 8.40 -0.44
CA VAL A 106 -8.33 8.80 0.21
C VAL A 106 -7.14 8.46 -0.70
N MET A 107 -7.05 7.21 -1.17
CA MET A 107 -5.93 6.77 -2.00
C MET A 107 -5.91 7.50 -3.35
N ALA A 108 -7.07 7.81 -3.95
CA ALA A 108 -7.13 8.61 -5.17
C ALA A 108 -6.63 10.04 -4.95
N ALA A 109 -7.01 10.69 -3.83
CA ALA A 109 -6.52 12.01 -3.48
C ALA A 109 -4.99 12.02 -3.28
N LEU A 110 -4.43 10.96 -2.69
CA LEU A 110 -2.98 10.79 -2.52
C LEU A 110 -2.27 10.56 -3.86
N THR A 111 -2.81 9.70 -4.73
CA THR A 111 -2.25 9.44 -6.08
C THR A 111 -2.04 10.73 -6.87
N ASN A 112 -2.95 11.70 -6.76
CA ASN A 112 -2.88 12.94 -7.53
C ASN A 112 -1.92 13.99 -6.95
N GLN A 113 -1.39 13.78 -5.74
CA GLN A 113 -0.72 14.84 -4.96
C GLN A 113 0.64 14.44 -4.40
N ILE A 114 0.91 13.15 -4.22
CA ILE A 114 2.23 12.67 -3.79
C ILE A 114 3.21 12.82 -4.96
N ALA A 115 4.41 13.32 -4.67
CA ALA A 115 5.44 13.54 -5.68
C ALA A 115 5.85 12.23 -6.39
N ASP A 116 6.20 12.34 -7.68
CA ASP A 116 6.61 11.20 -8.52
C ASP A 116 7.90 10.52 -8.06
N ASP A 117 8.63 11.10 -7.11
CA ASP A 117 9.84 10.53 -6.51
C ASP A 117 9.73 10.36 -5.00
N ALA A 118 8.53 10.43 -4.41
CA ALA A 118 8.35 10.32 -2.96
C ALA A 118 8.80 8.97 -2.38
N VAL A 119 9.13 8.96 -1.09
CA VAL A 119 9.25 7.72 -0.30
C VAL A 119 7.98 7.54 0.52
N ILE A 120 7.26 6.46 0.26
CA ILE A 120 5.95 6.16 0.85
C ILE A 120 6.08 4.95 1.77
N CYS A 121 5.88 5.17 3.06
CA CYS A 121 5.88 4.13 4.08
C CYS A 121 4.45 3.71 4.40
N VAL A 122 4.10 2.45 4.20
CA VAL A 122 2.73 1.95 4.39
C VAL A 122 2.71 0.94 5.53
N ASP A 123 1.81 1.16 6.47
CA ASP A 123 1.59 0.26 7.62
C ASP A 123 0.92 -1.05 7.17
N VAL A 124 0.64 -1.95 8.11
CA VAL A 124 -0.02 -3.23 7.87
C VAL A 124 -1.47 -3.18 8.36
N GLY A 125 -2.41 -3.51 7.48
CA GLY A 125 -3.84 -3.51 7.79
C GLY A 125 -4.71 -3.32 6.55
N ASN A 126 -5.96 -2.91 6.74
CA ASN A 126 -6.86 -2.58 5.61
C ASN A 126 -6.28 -1.45 4.75
N ASN A 127 -5.59 -0.49 5.35
CA ASN A 127 -4.87 0.59 4.66
C ASN A 127 -3.89 0.04 3.60
N THR A 128 -3.16 -1.04 3.86
CA THR A 128 -2.23 -1.65 2.88
C THR A 128 -2.97 -2.25 1.69
N TYR A 129 -4.11 -2.90 1.95
CA TYR A 129 -4.93 -3.47 0.88
C TYR A 129 -5.55 -2.37 0.03
N SER A 130 -6.08 -1.31 0.65
CA SER A 130 -6.61 -0.15 -0.07
C SER A 130 -5.51 0.57 -0.85
N PHE A 131 -4.30 0.71 -0.29
CA PHE A 131 -3.14 1.26 -0.97
C PHE A 131 -2.82 0.44 -2.22
N GLY A 132 -2.57 -0.87 -2.09
CA GLY A 132 -2.25 -1.74 -3.22
C GLY A 132 -3.37 -1.88 -4.25
N ARG A 133 -4.62 -1.56 -3.88
CA ARG A 133 -5.79 -1.64 -4.77
C ARG A 133 -6.10 -0.33 -5.50
N TYR A 134 -5.89 0.81 -4.86
CA TYR A 134 -6.40 2.10 -5.34
C TYR A 134 -5.32 3.16 -5.55
N PHE A 135 -4.17 3.08 -4.86
CA PHE A 135 -3.07 4.00 -5.10
C PHE A 135 -2.34 3.61 -6.39
N GLU A 136 -2.16 4.56 -7.30
CA GLU A 136 -1.40 4.36 -8.54
C GLU A 136 0.00 4.95 -8.36
N ALA A 137 0.97 4.08 -8.10
CA ALA A 137 2.37 4.51 -8.00
C ALA A 137 2.90 4.99 -9.36
N SER A 138 3.69 6.06 -9.34
CA SER A 138 4.24 6.72 -10.51
C SER A 138 5.73 7.03 -10.34
N GLY A 139 6.39 7.33 -11.47
CA GLY A 139 7.77 7.80 -11.50
C GLY A 139 8.76 6.84 -10.81
N ASN A 140 9.51 7.40 -9.86
CA ASN A 140 10.53 6.74 -9.04
C ASN A 140 10.11 6.69 -7.56
N GLN A 141 8.80 6.58 -7.28
CA GLN A 141 8.32 6.41 -5.91
C GLN A 141 8.86 5.11 -5.31
N ASP A 142 9.40 5.21 -4.08
CA ASP A 142 9.78 4.04 -3.29
C ASP A 142 8.68 3.71 -2.30
N VAL A 143 8.28 2.44 -2.23
CA VAL A 143 7.27 1.97 -1.26
C VAL A 143 7.94 1.06 -0.24
N LEU A 144 7.87 1.46 1.04
CA LEU A 144 8.39 0.68 2.17
C LEU A 144 7.21 0.08 2.94
N MET A 145 7.28 -1.22 3.23
CA MET A 145 6.24 -1.91 4.01
C MET A 145 6.82 -3.08 4.81
N SER A 146 6.15 -3.46 5.90
CA SER A 146 6.41 -4.72 6.61
C SER A 146 5.71 -5.90 5.92
N GLY A 147 6.09 -6.17 4.66
CA GLY A 147 5.35 -7.09 3.78
C GLY A 147 5.50 -8.58 4.10
N TYR A 148 6.60 -8.98 4.74
CA TYR A 148 6.84 -10.38 5.13
C TYR A 148 6.46 -10.64 6.60
N LEU A 149 7.00 -9.83 7.53
CA LEU A 149 6.71 -9.99 8.96
C LEU A 149 5.26 -9.59 9.30
N GLY A 150 4.69 -8.63 8.57
CA GLY A 150 3.32 -8.18 8.81
C GLY A 150 3.15 -7.39 10.11
N SER A 151 4.20 -6.71 10.60
CA SER A 151 4.12 -5.93 11.84
C SER A 151 3.31 -4.65 11.62
N ILE A 152 2.28 -4.45 12.44
CA ILE A 152 1.58 -3.15 12.53
C ILE A 152 2.44 -2.12 13.25
N GLY A 153 2.16 -0.83 13.04
CA GLY A 153 2.91 0.29 13.59
C GLY A 153 4.23 0.58 12.86
N PHE A 154 4.43 -0.03 11.69
CA PHE A 154 5.64 0.10 10.90
C PHE A 154 5.82 1.49 10.28
N SER A 155 4.73 2.15 9.84
CA SER A 155 4.86 3.19 8.82
C SER A 155 5.52 4.47 9.32
N LEU A 156 5.26 4.90 10.56
CA LEU A 156 5.81 6.13 11.11
C LEU A 156 7.30 5.98 11.44
N PRO A 157 7.75 4.94 12.18
CA PRO A 157 9.18 4.67 12.36
C PRO A 157 9.94 4.48 11.04
N ALA A 158 9.33 3.79 10.06
CA ALA A 158 9.92 3.64 8.73
C ALA A 158 10.08 4.98 8.01
N ALA A 159 9.09 5.87 8.10
CA ALA A 159 9.16 7.22 7.52
C ALA A 159 10.25 8.07 8.17
N MET A 160 10.47 7.93 9.48
CA MET A 160 11.58 8.60 10.16
C MET A 160 12.95 8.09 9.66
N GLY A 161 13.08 6.78 9.45
CA GLY A 161 14.27 6.19 8.83
C GLY A 161 14.47 6.63 7.38
N ALA A 162 13.39 6.68 6.60
CA ALA A 162 13.41 7.18 5.22
C ALA A 162 13.85 8.64 5.17
N TRP A 163 13.25 9.51 5.98
CA TRP A 163 13.65 10.91 6.09
C TRP A 163 15.11 11.06 6.54
N ALA A 164 15.58 10.25 7.49
CA ALA A 164 17.00 10.27 7.87
C ALA A 164 17.94 9.88 6.70
N ALA A 165 17.48 9.05 5.76
CA ALA A 165 18.26 8.64 4.60
C ALA A 165 18.23 9.66 3.46
N VAL A 166 17.08 10.30 3.20
CA VAL A 166 16.88 11.19 2.04
C VAL A 166 16.88 12.67 2.39
N GLY A 167 16.75 13.03 3.67
CA GLY A 167 16.57 14.40 4.14
C GLY A 167 15.39 15.07 3.46
N ASP A 168 15.57 16.33 3.07
CA ASP A 168 14.55 17.11 2.34
C ASP A 168 14.65 16.97 0.81
N SER A 169 15.47 16.04 0.30
CA SER A 169 15.64 15.86 -1.15
C SER A 169 14.43 15.18 -1.81
N ARG A 170 13.62 14.46 -1.04
CA ARG A 170 12.44 13.72 -1.50
C ARG A 170 11.32 13.87 -0.48
N GLN A 171 10.08 13.93 -0.96
CA GLN A 171 8.91 13.94 -0.09
C GLN A 171 8.80 12.60 0.66
N VAL A 172 8.56 12.63 1.97
CA VAL A 172 8.35 11.43 2.79
C VAL A 172 6.91 11.40 3.31
N VAL A 173 6.16 10.37 2.90
CA VAL A 173 4.77 10.16 3.29
C VAL A 173 4.64 8.85 4.06
N SER A 174 3.92 8.88 5.17
CA SER A 174 3.60 7.72 5.98
C SER A 174 2.10 7.48 5.97
N ILE A 175 1.64 6.24 5.78
CA ILE A 175 0.22 5.91 5.69
C ILE A 175 -0.09 4.76 6.66
N SER A 176 -0.96 4.99 7.64
CA SER A 176 -1.33 3.98 8.63
C SER A 176 -2.83 3.95 8.93
N GLY A 177 -3.26 2.88 9.61
CA GLY A 177 -4.50 2.90 10.38
C GLY A 177 -4.26 3.36 11.83
N ASP A 178 -5.31 3.82 12.49
CA ASP A 178 -5.34 4.22 13.91
C ASP A 178 -4.74 3.18 14.87
N GLY A 179 -5.06 1.89 14.70
CA GLY A 179 -4.48 0.83 15.52
C GLY A 179 -2.96 0.68 15.38
N GLY A 180 -2.42 0.91 14.18
CA GLY A 180 -0.97 0.87 13.93
C GLY A 180 -0.27 2.10 14.48
N PHE A 181 -0.78 3.30 14.17
CA PHE A 181 -0.24 4.55 14.70
C PHE A 181 -0.27 4.59 16.22
N GLY A 182 -1.36 4.12 16.85
CA GLY A 182 -1.53 4.12 18.30
C GLY A 182 -0.41 3.41 19.07
N GLN A 183 0.28 2.43 18.45
CA GLN A 183 1.41 1.75 19.08
C GLN A 183 2.67 2.62 19.21
N TYR A 184 2.86 3.56 18.28
CA TYR A 184 4.08 4.37 18.18
C TYR A 184 3.79 5.88 18.07
N ALA A 185 2.60 6.33 18.45
CA ALA A 185 2.16 7.72 18.31
C ALA A 185 3.12 8.72 18.99
N MET A 186 3.76 8.31 20.08
CA MET A 186 4.74 9.15 20.80
C MET A 186 5.99 9.47 19.97
N GLU A 187 6.34 8.67 18.96
CA GLU A 187 7.45 8.99 18.06
C GLU A 187 7.18 10.23 17.20
N PHE A 188 5.94 10.72 17.14
CA PHE A 188 5.65 12.01 16.55
C PHE A 188 6.40 13.15 17.28
N THR A 189 6.62 13.04 18.59
CA THR A 189 7.46 14.00 19.35
C THR A 189 8.93 13.94 18.93
N THR A 190 9.42 12.76 18.52
CA THR A 190 10.76 12.61 17.93
C THR A 190 10.82 13.33 16.58
N ALA A 191 9.82 13.14 15.71
CA ALA A 191 9.73 13.84 14.44
C ALA A 191 9.73 15.38 14.64
N VAL A 192 8.99 15.89 15.63
CA VAL A 192 9.00 17.32 16.01
C VAL A 192 10.37 17.77 16.49
N LYS A 193 10.99 17.04 17.43
CA LYS A 193 12.30 17.39 17.99
C LYS A 193 13.37 17.59 16.91
N TYR A 194 13.33 16.78 15.85
CA TYR A 194 14.30 16.82 14.76
C TYR A 194 13.81 17.59 13.53
N GLY A 195 12.61 18.17 13.56
CA GLY A 195 12.03 18.90 12.42
C GLY A 195 11.84 18.02 11.18
N MET A 196 11.53 16.73 11.36
CA MET A 196 11.43 15.79 10.24
C MET A 196 10.24 16.14 9.36
N ASN A 197 10.49 16.49 8.09
CA ASN A 197 9.45 16.86 7.14
C ASN A 197 8.71 15.61 6.61
N ILE A 198 7.88 15.04 7.47
CA ILE A 198 7.09 13.83 7.21
C ILE A 198 5.62 14.20 7.25
N THR A 199 4.88 13.84 6.20
CA THR A 199 3.41 13.88 6.21
C THR A 199 2.86 12.50 6.54
N HIS A 200 2.21 12.38 7.70
CA HIS A 200 1.54 11.15 8.14
C HIS A 200 0.04 11.22 7.83
N ILE A 201 -0.44 10.33 6.96
CA ILE A 201 -1.85 10.15 6.63
C ILE A 201 -2.40 8.99 7.46
N LEU A 202 -3.33 9.31 8.36
CA LEU A 202 -3.94 8.36 9.28
C LEU A 202 -5.37 8.05 8.86
N LEU A 203 -5.65 6.79 8.53
CA LEU A 203 -7.00 6.28 8.28
C LEU A 203 -7.60 5.82 9.61
N ASN A 204 -8.39 6.69 10.25
CA ASN A 204 -9.00 6.43 11.55
C ASN A 204 -10.44 5.93 11.37
N ASN A 205 -10.69 4.67 11.70
CA ASN A 205 -12.05 4.09 11.71
C ASN A 205 -12.47 3.59 13.11
N GLY A 206 -11.64 3.80 14.13
CA GLY A 206 -11.93 3.41 15.50
C GLY A 206 -11.90 1.90 15.75
N GLU A 207 -11.33 1.10 14.84
CA GLU A 207 -11.20 -0.35 15.03
C GLU A 207 -9.98 -0.98 14.33
N LEU A 208 -9.60 -2.18 14.76
CA LEU A 208 -8.74 -3.08 14.00
C LEU A 208 -9.53 -3.69 12.83
N GLY A 209 -9.90 -2.86 11.84
CA GLY A 209 -10.90 -3.21 10.82
C GLY A 209 -10.56 -4.42 9.95
N LYS A 210 -9.27 -4.75 9.79
CA LYS A 210 -8.84 -5.99 9.13
C LYS A 210 -9.28 -7.22 9.92
N ILE A 211 -9.13 -7.20 11.23
CA ILE A 211 -9.54 -8.28 12.13
C ILE A 211 -11.06 -8.36 12.20
N SER A 212 -11.75 -7.21 12.30
CA SER A 212 -13.23 -7.18 12.23
C SER A 212 -13.75 -7.80 10.92
N LYS A 213 -13.09 -7.51 9.78
CA LYS A 213 -13.44 -8.10 8.48
C LYS A 213 -13.21 -9.61 8.43
N GLU A 214 -12.14 -10.11 9.02
CA GLU A 214 -11.84 -11.56 9.08
C GLU A 214 -12.83 -12.31 9.96
N GLN A 215 -13.19 -11.76 11.12
CA GLN A 215 -14.24 -12.31 11.99
C GLN A 215 -15.58 -12.41 11.25
N ARG A 216 -16.00 -11.34 10.56
CA ARG A 216 -17.23 -11.34 9.73
C ARG A 216 -17.16 -12.38 8.60
N ALA A 217 -16.02 -12.48 7.91
CA ALA A 217 -15.83 -13.46 6.84
C ALA A 217 -15.88 -14.91 7.35
N ALA A 218 -15.42 -15.15 8.58
CA ALA A 218 -15.54 -16.43 9.28
C ALA A 218 -16.94 -16.66 9.89
N GLN A 219 -17.90 -15.76 9.67
CA GLN A 219 -19.24 -15.78 10.25
C GLN A 219 -19.24 -15.79 11.79
N TRP A 220 -18.25 -15.13 12.40
CA TRP A 220 -18.17 -14.91 13.83
C TRP A 220 -18.68 -13.50 14.19
N ASP A 221 -19.13 -13.36 15.44
CA ASP A 221 -19.37 -12.05 16.02
C ASP A 221 -18.07 -11.25 16.09
N VAL A 222 -18.16 -9.95 15.84
CA VAL A 222 -17.01 -9.06 15.98
C VAL A 222 -16.69 -8.88 17.47
N TRP A 223 -15.45 -9.17 17.87
CA TRP A 223 -15.04 -9.19 19.27
C TRP A 223 -13.64 -8.59 19.46
N GLN A 224 -13.53 -7.64 20.41
CA GLN A 224 -12.28 -7.02 20.89
C GLN A 224 -11.43 -6.34 19.81
N THR A 225 -12.08 -5.73 18.82
CA THR A 225 -11.41 -4.97 17.76
C THR A 225 -11.65 -3.46 17.83
N SER A 226 -12.62 -3.00 18.62
CA SER A 226 -12.90 -1.57 18.81
C SER A 226 -11.76 -0.87 19.56
N LEU A 227 -11.43 0.36 19.13
CA LEU A 227 -10.38 1.18 19.70
C LEU A 227 -10.98 2.43 20.35
N HIS A 228 -10.36 2.87 21.44
CA HIS A 228 -10.60 4.18 22.02
C HIS A 228 -9.40 5.08 21.70
N ASN A 229 -9.61 6.02 20.78
CA ASN A 229 -8.57 6.89 20.27
C ASN A 229 -8.72 8.33 20.81
N PRO A 230 -7.61 9.04 21.08
CA PRO A 230 -7.66 10.50 21.14
C PRO A 230 -7.98 11.09 19.75
N GLU A 231 -8.23 12.39 19.69
CA GLU A 231 -8.18 13.11 18.42
C GLU A 231 -6.71 13.26 18.00
N PHE A 232 -6.27 12.45 17.03
CA PHE A 232 -4.85 12.37 16.67
C PHE A 232 -4.34 13.65 15.99
N ALA A 233 -5.20 14.37 15.25
CA ALA A 233 -4.84 15.70 14.73
C ALA A 233 -4.54 16.70 15.86
N ALA A 234 -5.35 16.71 16.92
CA ALA A 234 -5.11 17.56 18.09
C ALA A 234 -3.85 17.11 18.86
N PHE A 235 -3.61 15.80 18.96
CA PHE A 235 -2.37 15.25 19.52
C PHE A 235 -1.14 15.75 18.76
N ALA A 236 -1.14 15.71 17.43
CA ALA A 236 -0.03 16.21 16.62
C ALA A 236 0.26 17.71 16.89
N ALA A 237 -0.78 18.53 16.99
CA ALA A 237 -0.65 19.94 17.35
C ALA A 237 -0.08 20.13 18.77
N LEU A 238 -0.54 19.34 19.74
CA LEU A 238 -0.02 19.36 21.13
C LEU A 238 1.45 18.96 21.22
N CYS A 239 1.90 18.05 20.36
CA CYS A 239 3.30 17.66 20.26
C CYS A 239 4.20 18.74 19.63
N GLY A 240 3.62 19.77 19.01
CA GLY A 240 4.36 20.85 18.34
C GLY A 240 4.50 20.69 16.82
N GLY A 241 3.77 19.75 16.21
CA GLY A 241 3.67 19.60 14.75
C GLY A 241 2.38 20.18 14.19
N SER A 242 2.11 19.92 12.90
CA SER A 242 0.85 20.27 12.26
C SER A 242 -0.16 19.12 12.35
N GLY A 243 -1.41 19.43 12.62
CA GLY A 243 -2.50 18.47 12.75
C GLY A 243 -3.74 18.94 12.01
N SER A 244 -4.29 18.09 11.14
CA SER A 244 -5.49 18.37 10.36
C SER A 244 -6.44 17.19 10.40
N ARG A 245 -7.73 17.45 10.63
CA ARG A 245 -8.76 16.41 10.69
C ARG A 245 -9.76 16.54 9.55
N ILE A 246 -9.95 15.47 8.80
CA ILE A 246 -10.84 15.35 7.65
C ILE A 246 -12.01 14.46 8.02
N THR A 247 -13.23 14.98 7.88
CA THR A 247 -14.48 14.27 8.19
C THR A 247 -15.43 14.19 7.00
N ARG A 248 -15.15 14.93 5.92
CA ARG A 248 -15.98 14.98 4.72
C ARG A 248 -15.15 14.88 3.46
N LEU A 249 -15.75 14.36 2.41
CA LEU A 249 -15.10 14.12 1.12
C LEU A 249 -14.56 15.41 0.47
N ASP A 250 -15.29 16.52 0.58
CA ASP A 250 -14.92 17.84 0.04
C ASP A 250 -13.66 18.44 0.68
N GLN A 251 -13.23 17.89 1.82
CA GLN A 251 -12.05 18.34 2.55
C GLN A 251 -10.77 17.62 2.10
N LEU A 252 -10.85 16.45 1.44
CA LEU A 252 -9.69 15.62 1.13
C LEU A 252 -8.61 16.36 0.36
N ASP A 253 -8.93 16.81 -0.86
CA ASP A 253 -7.95 17.44 -1.75
C ASP A 253 -7.31 18.70 -1.13
N PRO A 254 -8.06 19.71 -0.64
CA PRO A 254 -7.44 20.92 -0.12
C PRO A 254 -6.61 20.67 1.15
N MET A 255 -7.04 19.77 2.04
CA MET A 255 -6.34 19.53 3.30
C MET A 255 -5.12 18.63 3.13
N ILE A 256 -5.18 17.62 2.25
CA ILE A 256 -3.99 16.82 1.89
C ILE A 256 -2.95 17.72 1.21
N ARG A 257 -3.35 18.58 0.28
CA ARG A 257 -2.43 19.53 -0.36
C ARG A 257 -1.72 20.41 0.67
N SER A 258 -2.51 21.04 1.54
CA SER A 258 -1.98 21.92 2.57
C SER A 258 -1.04 21.20 3.53
N ALA A 259 -1.26 19.91 3.78
CA ALA A 259 -0.38 19.10 4.62
C ALA A 259 0.93 18.75 3.92
N LEU A 260 0.87 18.36 2.64
CA LEU A 260 2.05 18.03 1.84
C LEU A 260 2.94 19.26 1.55
N ASP A 261 2.34 20.46 1.49
CA ASP A 261 3.05 21.73 1.32
C ASP A 261 3.61 22.29 2.65
N HIS A 262 3.25 21.70 3.80
CA HIS A 262 3.74 22.14 5.09
C HIS A 262 5.19 21.70 5.31
N ASN A 263 6.04 22.62 5.79
CA ASN A 263 7.40 22.29 6.18
C ASN A 263 7.41 21.82 7.64
N GLY A 264 7.58 20.52 7.84
CA GLY A 264 7.71 19.91 9.15
C GLY A 264 6.74 18.74 9.36
N PRO A 265 6.81 18.10 10.54
CA PRO A 265 6.00 16.93 10.83
C PRO A 265 4.53 17.28 10.87
N THR A 266 3.77 16.62 10.00
CA THR A 266 2.34 16.87 9.79
C THR A 266 1.56 15.57 9.92
N LEU A 267 0.41 15.62 10.60
CA LEU A 267 -0.55 14.52 10.68
C LEU A 267 -1.88 14.95 10.07
N VAL A 268 -2.36 14.16 9.11
CA VAL A 268 -3.70 14.27 8.53
C VAL A 268 -4.53 13.08 9.01
N GLU A 269 -5.44 13.34 9.94
CA GLU A 269 -6.39 12.36 10.45
C GLU A 269 -7.62 12.33 9.55
N VAL A 270 -7.82 11.24 8.83
CA VAL A 270 -8.98 11.02 7.97
C VAL A 270 -9.94 10.07 8.68
N MET A 271 -11.15 10.54 8.99
CA MET A 271 -12.20 9.67 9.52
C MET A 271 -12.72 8.78 8.38
N THR A 272 -12.47 7.48 8.48
CA THR A 272 -12.73 6.50 7.43
C THR A 272 -13.76 5.46 7.88
N ASP A 273 -14.47 4.91 6.90
CA ASP A 273 -15.39 3.79 7.14
C ASP A 273 -14.63 2.45 7.05
N ALA A 274 -14.73 1.62 8.08
CA ALA A 274 -14.07 0.32 8.14
C ALA A 274 -14.60 -0.71 7.13
N LEU A 275 -15.78 -0.48 6.54
CA LEU A 275 -16.41 -1.34 5.53
C LEU A 275 -16.05 -0.93 4.10
N LEU A 276 -15.67 0.32 3.87
CA LEU A 276 -15.34 0.87 2.55
C LEU A 276 -13.83 0.77 2.25
N VAL A 277 -13.34 -0.48 2.15
CA VAL A 277 -11.91 -0.87 2.03
C VAL A 277 -11.48 -1.24 0.63
#